data_AF-A0A8T5A8M9-F1
#
_entry.id   AF-A0A8T5A8M9-F1
#
_cell.length_a   1.000
_cell.length_b   1.000
_cell.length_c   1.000
_cell.angle_alpha   90.00
_cell.angle_beta   90.00
_cell.angle_gamma   90.00
#
_symmetry.space_group_name_H-M   'P 1'
#
loop_
_entity.id
_entity.type
_entity.pdbx_description
1 polymer ?
#
loop_
_entity_poly.entity_id
_entity_poly.type
_entity_poly.pdbx_seq_one_letter_code
_entity_poly.pdbx_strand_id
1 'polypeptide(L)'
;MLREAILMTALTALLVLVGYVVGLFLGNPTTAIQVALISAAIMNIAVYIFSDRIVLAMTGAKLISPSDEPQLHQTIERLAREARIPKPRVAIVPVDLPNAFATGRGPGRAVVAVTRGLLRELNSDEVEAVLGHEISHIRHRDTLVATMAATIAGAISYIAYMGRWGLWLGDGRRSEVNQLLLLLAVIFAPIAATMIQLAISREREYEADEGSAMITKKPISLANALIKIERAVRRRPMVDANPATSPLWIVNPFRGETLMELFSTHPPTRKRIERLRKIAREMGVNDAPLLEYTEEPIKTRVERVETGTSIRVHPYAQLRAVATLNSGLVLKDFDEVERAILVSLYRGGDMSHSALPKVLAKSFGIHLSLREVEEAIDRLSAKGLISLRSVFTAYIFGTEYTRMTIGLTPLGRSIARKLAGETRGD
;
A
#
# COMPACT_ATOMS: atom_id res chain seq x y z
N MET A 1 -16.10 -11.82 -21.85
CA MET A 1 -16.66 -13.03 -21.17
C MET A 1 -15.65 -14.18 -21.05
N LEU A 2 -15.00 -14.63 -22.14
CA LEU A 2 -14.05 -15.76 -22.09
C LEU A 2 -12.81 -15.45 -21.25
N ARG A 3 -12.26 -14.23 -21.35
CA ARG A 3 -11.04 -13.83 -20.63
C ARG A 3 -11.28 -13.70 -19.12
N GLU A 4 -12.45 -13.22 -18.71
CA GLU A 4 -12.87 -13.14 -17.31
C GLU A 4 -13.10 -14.54 -16.74
N ALA A 5 -13.69 -15.45 -17.53
CA ALA A 5 -13.81 -16.83 -17.12
C ALA A 5 -12.42 -17.47 -16.92
N ILE A 6 -11.46 -17.21 -17.82
CA ILE A 6 -10.07 -17.66 -17.69
C ILE A 6 -9.41 -17.05 -16.44
N LEU A 7 -9.58 -15.75 -16.19
CA LEU A 7 -9.07 -15.06 -14.99
C LEU A 7 -9.54 -15.73 -13.71
N MET A 8 -10.86 -15.87 -13.59
CA MET A 8 -11.51 -16.38 -12.40
C MET A 8 -11.19 -17.86 -12.21
N THR A 9 -11.10 -18.63 -13.30
CA THR A 9 -10.65 -20.03 -13.27
C THR A 9 -9.20 -20.13 -12.81
N ALA A 10 -8.30 -19.31 -13.35
CA ALA A 10 -6.88 -19.31 -12.97
C ALA A 10 -6.67 -18.93 -11.49
N LEU A 11 -7.35 -17.88 -11.02
CA LEU A 11 -7.30 -17.47 -9.61
C LEU A 11 -7.92 -18.53 -8.69
N THR A 12 -9.03 -19.16 -9.09
CA THR A 12 -9.66 -20.23 -8.31
C THR A 12 -8.78 -21.49 -8.27
N ALA A 13 -8.18 -21.87 -9.40
CA ALA A 13 -7.24 -22.99 -9.47
C ALA A 13 -6.00 -22.74 -8.59
N LEU A 14 -5.47 -21.52 -8.62
CA LEU A 14 -4.36 -21.12 -7.75
C LEU A 14 -4.76 -21.15 -6.27
N LEU A 15 -5.95 -20.69 -5.91
CA LEU A 15 -6.48 -20.79 -4.55
C LEU A 15 -6.58 -22.25 -4.08
N VAL A 16 -7.11 -23.14 -4.93
CA VAL A 16 -7.21 -24.58 -4.62
C VAL A 16 -5.83 -25.19 -4.43
N LEU A 17 -4.88 -24.86 -5.30
CA LEU A 17 -3.49 -25.33 -5.21
C LEU A 17 -2.85 -24.90 -3.89
N VAL A 18 -3.01 -23.63 -3.50
CA VAL A 18 -2.48 -23.11 -2.23
C VAL A 18 -3.15 -23.79 -1.04
N GLY A 19 -4.48 -23.95 -1.07
CA GLY A 19 -5.22 -24.68 -0.05
C GLY A 19 -4.75 -26.13 0.10
N TYR A 20 -4.48 -26.81 -1.01
CA TYR A 20 -3.93 -28.16 -1.02
C TYR A 20 -2.53 -28.23 -0.35
N VAL A 21 -1.62 -27.33 -0.74
CA VAL A 21 -0.26 -27.27 -0.18
C VAL A 21 -0.29 -26.96 1.32
N VAL A 22 -1.13 -26.01 1.75
CA VAL A 22 -1.33 -25.73 3.17
C VAL A 22 -1.90 -26.95 3.88
N GLY A 23 -2.85 -27.65 3.28
CA GLY A 23 -3.42 -28.85 3.87
C GLY A 23 -2.46 -30.05 3.93
N LEU A 24 -1.54 -30.21 2.98
CA LEU A 24 -0.42 -31.16 3.08
C LEU A 24 0.45 -30.87 4.30
N PHE A 25 0.69 -29.59 4.58
CA PHE A 25 1.43 -29.16 5.75
C PHE A 25 0.66 -29.38 7.05
N LEU A 26 -0.66 -29.17 7.05
CA LEU A 26 -1.54 -29.39 8.20
C LEU A 26 -1.92 -30.86 8.42
N GLY A 27 -1.56 -31.76 7.49
CA GLY A 27 -1.89 -33.19 7.56
C GLY A 27 -3.31 -33.53 7.11
N ASN A 28 -4.09 -32.55 6.62
CA ASN A 28 -5.43 -32.76 6.09
C ASN A 28 -5.71 -31.88 4.84
N PRO A 29 -5.24 -32.31 3.65
CA PRO A 29 -5.42 -31.60 2.39
C PRO A 29 -6.87 -31.34 1.99
N THR A 30 -7.75 -32.32 2.21
CA THR A 30 -9.15 -32.25 1.79
C THR A 30 -9.91 -31.21 2.57
N THR A 31 -9.76 -31.18 3.91
CA THR A 31 -10.39 -30.16 4.75
C THR A 31 -9.84 -28.76 4.46
N ALA A 32 -8.53 -28.62 4.22
CA ALA A 32 -7.96 -27.30 3.89
C ALA A 32 -8.48 -26.74 2.56
N ILE A 33 -8.62 -27.57 1.52
CA ILE A 33 -9.26 -27.16 0.26
C ILE A 33 -10.71 -26.75 0.49
N GLN A 34 -11.49 -27.54 1.23
CA GLN A 34 -12.89 -27.24 1.52
C GLN A 34 -13.03 -25.89 2.26
N VAL A 35 -12.21 -25.67 3.28
CA VAL A 35 -12.18 -24.40 4.02
C VAL A 35 -11.80 -23.23 3.12
N ALA A 36 -10.78 -23.40 2.25
CA ALA A 36 -10.36 -22.34 1.32
C ALA A 36 -11.48 -21.99 0.33
N LEU A 37 -12.15 -22.98 -0.25
CA LEU A 37 -13.26 -22.79 -1.19
C LEU A 37 -14.48 -22.16 -0.52
N ILE A 38 -14.88 -22.63 0.66
CA ILE A 38 -16.01 -22.06 1.41
C ILE A 38 -15.70 -20.61 1.82
N SER A 39 -14.50 -20.36 2.34
CA SER A 39 -14.07 -19.01 2.73
C SER A 39 -14.06 -18.06 1.54
N ALA A 40 -13.52 -18.50 0.40
CA ALA A 40 -13.53 -17.71 -0.82
C ALA A 40 -14.95 -17.46 -1.35
N ALA A 41 -15.84 -18.45 -1.28
CA ALA A 41 -17.24 -18.27 -1.66
C ALA A 41 -17.93 -17.23 -0.75
N ILE A 42 -17.78 -17.34 0.58
CA ILE A 42 -18.33 -16.40 1.55
C ILE A 42 -17.76 -14.99 1.31
N MET A 43 -16.44 -14.84 1.16
CA MET A 43 -15.81 -13.55 0.90
C MET A 43 -16.27 -12.94 -0.43
N ASN A 44 -16.37 -13.73 -1.50
CA ASN A 44 -16.87 -13.23 -2.78
C ASN A 44 -18.35 -12.83 -2.71
N ILE A 45 -19.19 -13.58 -1.99
CA ILE A 45 -20.59 -13.20 -1.75
C ILE A 45 -20.66 -11.93 -0.92
N ALA A 46 -19.85 -11.78 0.12
CA ALA A 46 -19.82 -10.58 0.96
C ALA A 46 -19.29 -9.36 0.18
N VAL A 47 -18.27 -9.53 -0.65
CA VAL A 47 -17.73 -8.45 -1.48
C VAL A 47 -18.71 -8.08 -2.60
N TYR A 48 -19.35 -9.07 -3.24
CA TYR A 48 -20.48 -8.81 -4.12
C TYR A 48 -21.52 -8.00 -3.32
N ILE A 49 -22.05 -8.58 -2.24
CA ILE A 49 -22.75 -7.99 -1.06
C ILE A 49 -22.62 -6.48 -0.84
N PHE A 50 -21.39 -6.05 -0.65
CA PHE A 50 -21.11 -4.82 0.08
C PHE A 50 -19.99 -4.00 -0.57
N SER A 51 -19.56 -4.32 -1.81
CA SER A 51 -18.42 -3.65 -2.46
C SER A 51 -18.53 -2.14 -2.46
N ASP A 52 -19.69 -1.58 -2.81
CA ASP A 52 -19.90 -0.14 -2.82
C ASP A 52 -19.75 0.46 -1.41
N ARG A 53 -20.34 -0.17 -0.39
CA ARG A 53 -20.25 0.29 1.00
C ARG A 53 -18.84 0.20 1.57
N ILE A 54 -18.14 -0.90 1.28
CA ILE A 54 -16.76 -1.12 1.71
C ILE A 54 -15.87 -0.04 1.10
N VAL A 55 -15.97 0.17 -0.22
CA VAL A 55 -15.16 1.17 -0.93
C VAL A 55 -15.48 2.59 -0.44
N LEU A 56 -16.75 2.93 -0.27
CA LEU A 56 -17.16 4.24 0.24
C LEU A 56 -16.61 4.48 1.66
N ALA A 57 -16.69 3.48 2.54
CA ALA A 57 -16.17 3.57 3.90
C ALA A 57 -14.63 3.70 3.93
N MET A 58 -13.92 2.90 3.13
CA MET A 58 -12.45 2.94 3.05
C MET A 58 -11.92 4.27 2.52
N THR A 59 -12.65 4.90 1.61
CA THR A 59 -12.25 6.17 0.98
C THR A 59 -12.80 7.40 1.70
N GLY A 60 -13.72 7.24 2.64
CA GLY A 60 -14.45 8.35 3.25
C GLY A 60 -15.38 9.08 2.26
N ALA A 61 -15.73 8.43 1.15
CA ALA A 61 -16.60 9.00 0.13
C ALA A 61 -18.00 9.24 0.69
N LYS A 62 -18.51 10.45 0.47
CA LYS A 62 -19.87 10.85 0.88
C LYS A 62 -20.77 10.95 -0.33
N LEU A 63 -21.92 10.29 -0.29
CA LEU A 63 -22.95 10.45 -1.30
C LEU A 63 -23.47 11.89 -1.26
N ILE A 64 -23.63 12.48 -2.43
CA ILE A 64 -24.09 13.86 -2.58
C ILE A 64 -25.40 13.90 -3.38
N SER A 65 -26.18 14.95 -3.13
CA SER A 65 -27.43 15.23 -3.80
C SER A 65 -27.21 16.11 -5.04
N PRO A 66 -28.16 16.14 -6.00
CA PRO A 66 -28.08 17.02 -7.16
C PRO A 66 -27.99 18.52 -6.82
N SER A 67 -28.43 18.93 -5.62
CA SER A 67 -28.29 20.31 -5.14
C SER A 67 -26.88 20.64 -4.65
N ASP A 68 -26.12 19.64 -4.20
CA ASP A 68 -24.75 19.86 -3.70
C ASP A 68 -23.77 20.14 -4.83
N GLU A 69 -23.86 19.38 -5.94
CA GLU A 69 -23.02 19.55 -7.13
C GLU A 69 -23.84 19.37 -8.43
N PRO A 70 -24.62 20.39 -8.85
CA PRO A 70 -25.54 20.27 -9.97
C PRO A 70 -24.85 19.89 -11.29
N GLN A 71 -23.71 20.52 -11.58
CA GLN A 71 -22.97 20.29 -12.83
C GLN A 71 -22.44 18.85 -12.91
N LEU A 72 -21.87 18.34 -11.82
CA LEU A 72 -21.37 16.96 -11.76
C LEU A 72 -22.49 15.94 -11.98
N HIS A 73 -23.64 16.15 -11.32
CA HIS A 73 -24.81 15.29 -11.50
C HIS A 73 -25.37 15.32 -12.92
N GLN A 74 -25.38 16.48 -13.58
CA GLN A 74 -25.85 16.63 -14.96
C GLN A 74 -24.91 15.93 -15.94
N THR A 75 -23.60 16.10 -15.77
CA THR A 75 -22.58 15.43 -16.60
C THR A 75 -22.70 13.91 -16.47
N ILE A 76 -22.71 13.36 -15.25
CA ILE A 76 -22.86 11.92 -15.02
C ILE A 76 -24.16 11.38 -15.63
N GLU A 77 -25.26 12.13 -15.52
CA GLU A 77 -26.54 11.72 -16.10
C GLU A 77 -26.51 11.68 -17.62
N ARG A 78 -25.91 12.68 -18.26
CA ARG A 78 -25.76 12.68 -19.72
C ARG A 78 -24.88 11.53 -20.18
N LEU A 79 -23.74 11.30 -19.54
CA LEU A 79 -22.83 10.20 -19.87
C LEU A 79 -23.50 8.84 -19.67
N ALA A 80 -24.28 8.67 -18.59
CA ALA A 80 -25.05 7.46 -18.35
C ALA A 80 -26.08 7.20 -19.47
N ARG A 81 -26.78 8.25 -19.94
CA ARG A 81 -27.70 8.15 -21.09
C ARG A 81 -26.99 7.76 -22.38
N GLU A 82 -25.87 8.41 -22.71
CA GLU A 82 -25.06 8.09 -23.89
C GLU A 82 -24.51 6.65 -23.83
N ALA A 83 -24.10 6.19 -22.65
CA ALA A 83 -23.64 4.83 -22.40
C ALA A 83 -24.77 3.80 -22.26
N ARG A 84 -26.04 4.22 -22.29
CA ARG A 84 -27.24 3.39 -22.12
C ARG A 84 -27.25 2.60 -20.81
N ILE A 85 -26.85 3.24 -19.72
CA ILE A 85 -26.89 2.68 -18.36
C ILE A 85 -27.75 3.55 -17.42
N PRO A 86 -28.30 2.98 -16.32
CA PRO A 86 -28.91 3.78 -15.27
C PRO A 86 -27.91 4.78 -14.69
N LYS A 87 -28.40 5.96 -14.29
CA LYS A 87 -27.57 6.98 -13.64
C LYS A 87 -26.93 6.41 -12.37
N PRO A 88 -25.59 6.35 -12.28
CA PRO A 88 -24.92 5.96 -11.04
C PRO A 88 -25.17 6.98 -9.92
N ARG A 89 -25.10 6.52 -8.67
CA ARG A 89 -25.03 7.45 -7.53
C ARG A 89 -23.72 8.22 -7.57
N VAL A 90 -23.73 9.45 -7.08
CA VAL A 90 -22.56 10.33 -7.10
C VAL A 90 -22.02 10.51 -5.69
N ALA A 91 -20.70 10.42 -5.54
CA ALA A 91 -20.02 10.63 -4.27
C ALA A 91 -18.84 11.60 -4.42
N ILE A 92 -18.55 12.33 -3.34
CA ILE A 92 -17.32 13.13 -3.21
C ILE A 92 -16.42 12.52 -2.14
N VAL A 93 -15.15 12.37 -2.49
CA VAL A 93 -14.07 11.99 -1.58
C VAL A 93 -13.37 13.27 -1.10
N PRO A 94 -13.27 13.53 0.21
CA PRO A 94 -12.65 14.73 0.76
C PRO A 94 -11.12 14.64 0.77
N VAL A 95 -10.52 14.33 -0.39
CA VAL A 95 -9.07 14.19 -0.57
C VAL A 95 -8.61 15.19 -1.63
N ASP A 96 -7.43 15.77 -1.40
CA ASP A 96 -6.87 16.81 -2.26
C ASP A 96 -6.12 16.27 -3.48
N LEU A 97 -5.75 14.99 -3.48
CA LEU A 97 -5.12 14.37 -4.63
C LEU A 97 -6.17 14.05 -5.72
N PRO A 98 -5.96 14.44 -6.98
CA PRO A 98 -6.95 14.25 -8.03
C PRO A 98 -7.08 12.78 -8.39
N ASN A 99 -8.30 12.28 -8.27
CA ASN A 99 -8.72 10.93 -8.61
C ASN A 99 -10.24 10.85 -8.79
N ALA A 100 -10.70 9.86 -9.55
CA ALA A 100 -12.08 9.41 -9.62
C ALA A 100 -12.09 7.87 -9.73
N PHE A 101 -13.20 7.24 -9.35
CA PHE A 101 -13.37 5.80 -9.52
C PHE A 101 -14.84 5.41 -9.54
N ALA A 102 -15.14 4.28 -10.16
CA ALA A 102 -16.42 3.60 -10.08
C ALA A 102 -16.39 2.39 -9.14
N THR A 103 -17.51 2.15 -8.43
CA THR A 103 -17.73 0.94 -7.62
C THR A 103 -19.17 0.45 -7.72
N GLY A 104 -19.45 -0.74 -7.20
CA GLY A 104 -20.74 -1.42 -7.22
C GLY A 104 -20.75 -2.68 -8.10
N ARG A 105 -21.85 -3.42 -8.06
CA ARG A 105 -21.99 -4.76 -8.68
C ARG A 105 -22.50 -4.75 -10.11
N GLY A 106 -22.62 -3.57 -10.70
CA GLY A 106 -23.15 -3.39 -12.05
C GLY A 106 -23.95 -2.10 -12.19
N PRO A 107 -24.45 -1.83 -13.41
CA PRO A 107 -25.03 -0.53 -13.77
C PRO A 107 -26.16 -0.05 -12.84
N GLY A 108 -27.05 -0.95 -12.39
CA GLY A 108 -28.18 -0.59 -11.55
C GLY A 108 -27.85 -0.23 -10.09
N ARG A 109 -26.62 -0.51 -9.62
CA ARG A 109 -26.16 -0.18 -8.26
C ARG A 109 -24.77 0.47 -8.24
N ALA A 110 -24.40 1.11 -9.35
CA ALA A 110 -23.11 1.75 -9.47
C ALA A 110 -23.03 3.05 -8.64
N VAL A 111 -21.82 3.37 -8.22
CA VAL A 111 -21.44 4.65 -7.63
C VAL A 111 -20.23 5.17 -8.38
N VAL A 112 -20.27 6.44 -8.78
CA VAL A 112 -19.11 7.17 -9.29
C VAL A 112 -18.68 8.15 -8.20
N ALA A 113 -17.43 8.04 -7.78
CA ALA A 113 -16.82 8.90 -6.77
C ALA A 113 -15.76 9.78 -7.42
N VAL A 114 -15.75 11.06 -7.07
CA VAL A 114 -14.70 12.01 -7.47
C VAL A 114 -14.07 12.64 -6.25
N THR A 115 -12.77 12.90 -6.29
CA THR A 115 -12.08 13.64 -5.23
C THR A 115 -12.30 15.15 -5.38
N ARG A 116 -12.22 15.88 -4.26
CA ARG A 116 -12.14 17.35 -4.29
C ARG A 116 -10.91 17.84 -5.06
N GLY A 117 -9.80 17.11 -4.98
CA GLY A 117 -8.60 17.35 -5.78
C GLY A 117 -8.89 17.37 -7.28
N LEU A 118 -9.65 16.38 -7.77
CA LEU A 118 -9.93 16.26 -9.20
C LEU A 118 -10.73 17.45 -9.73
N LEU A 119 -11.76 17.86 -9.00
CA LEU A 119 -12.62 19.00 -9.39
C LEU A 119 -11.89 20.35 -9.37
N ARG A 120 -10.77 20.47 -8.63
CA ARG A 120 -9.96 21.69 -8.59
C ARG A 120 -8.85 21.71 -9.64
N GLU A 121 -8.26 20.55 -9.94
CA GLU A 121 -7.13 20.44 -10.87
C GLU A 121 -7.55 20.34 -12.34
N LEU A 122 -8.72 19.74 -12.60
CA LEU A 122 -9.22 19.52 -13.96
C LEU A 122 -10.27 20.55 -14.36
N ASN A 123 -10.28 20.91 -15.64
CA ASN A 123 -11.37 21.71 -16.20
C ASN A 123 -12.60 20.83 -16.51
N SER A 124 -13.73 21.45 -16.88
CA SER A 124 -15.00 20.73 -17.12
C SER A 124 -14.90 19.63 -18.17
N ASP A 125 -14.15 19.84 -19.25
CA ASP A 125 -14.00 18.88 -20.34
C ASP A 125 -13.13 17.68 -19.94
N GLU A 126 -12.07 17.95 -19.18
CA GLU A 126 -11.20 16.93 -18.59
C GLU A 126 -11.95 16.09 -17.53
N VAL A 127 -12.76 16.74 -16.67
CA VAL A 127 -13.62 16.04 -15.69
C VAL A 127 -14.62 15.15 -16.41
N GLU A 128 -15.29 15.67 -17.44
CA GLU A 128 -16.22 14.88 -18.26
C GLU A 128 -15.53 13.67 -18.89
N ALA A 129 -14.34 13.86 -19.45
CA ALA A 129 -13.57 12.79 -20.09
C ALA A 129 -13.15 11.69 -19.08
N VAL A 130 -12.76 12.09 -17.86
CA VAL A 130 -12.49 11.12 -16.78
C VAL A 130 -13.76 10.40 -16.35
N LEU A 131 -14.89 11.11 -16.20
CA LEU A 131 -16.16 10.48 -15.86
C LEU A 131 -16.64 9.53 -16.96
N GLY A 132 -16.40 9.84 -18.23
CA GLY A 132 -16.68 8.96 -19.36
C GLY A 132 -15.90 7.64 -19.27
N HIS A 133 -14.67 7.69 -18.78
CA HIS A 133 -13.84 6.51 -18.52
C HIS A 133 -14.43 5.64 -17.41
N GLU A 134 -14.79 6.24 -16.27
CA GLU A 134 -15.45 5.52 -15.17
C GLU A 134 -16.81 4.91 -15.56
N ILE A 135 -17.57 5.62 -16.39
CA ILE A 135 -18.83 5.13 -16.95
C ILE A 135 -18.62 3.94 -17.88
N SER A 136 -17.53 3.93 -18.66
CA SER A 136 -17.16 2.78 -19.50
C SER A 136 -16.90 1.52 -18.66
N HIS A 137 -16.19 1.64 -17.54
CA HIS A 137 -16.00 0.53 -16.60
C HIS A 137 -17.31 0.00 -16.02
N ILE A 138 -18.26 0.88 -15.68
CA ILE A 138 -19.58 0.46 -15.19
C ILE A 138 -20.33 -0.31 -16.28
N ARG A 139 -20.31 0.20 -17.51
CA ARG A 139 -20.99 -0.41 -18.67
C ARG A 139 -20.45 -1.82 -18.95
N HIS A 140 -19.14 -2.00 -18.89
CA HIS A 140 -18.49 -3.30 -19.13
C HIS A 140 -18.48 -4.22 -17.89
N ARG A 141 -18.94 -3.73 -16.73
CA ARG A 141 -18.93 -4.45 -15.43
C ARG A 141 -17.50 -4.78 -14.96
N ASP A 142 -16.54 -3.95 -15.35
CA ASP A 142 -15.14 -4.17 -15.02
C ASP A 142 -14.90 -4.10 -13.51
N THR A 143 -15.58 -3.16 -12.84
CA THR A 143 -15.51 -2.95 -11.40
C THR A 143 -15.83 -4.22 -10.61
N LEU A 144 -16.88 -4.96 -11.01
CA LEU A 144 -17.26 -6.20 -10.35
C LEU A 144 -16.17 -7.27 -10.50
N VAL A 145 -15.72 -7.51 -11.74
CA VAL A 145 -14.71 -8.54 -12.03
C VAL A 145 -13.38 -8.21 -11.34
N ALA A 146 -12.96 -6.93 -11.37
CA ALA A 146 -11.75 -6.47 -10.70
C ALA A 146 -11.85 -6.67 -9.17
N THR A 147 -13.00 -6.36 -8.56
CA THR A 147 -13.21 -6.53 -7.12
C THR A 147 -13.21 -8.01 -6.72
N MET A 148 -13.84 -8.88 -7.50
CA MET A 148 -13.84 -10.33 -7.26
C MET A 148 -12.42 -10.91 -7.41
N ALA A 149 -11.70 -10.54 -8.47
CA ALA A 149 -10.31 -10.95 -8.69
C ALA A 149 -9.39 -10.50 -7.53
N ALA A 150 -9.51 -9.24 -7.09
CA ALA A 150 -8.76 -8.71 -5.95
C ALA A 150 -9.07 -9.47 -4.66
N THR A 151 -10.33 -9.88 -4.45
CA THR A 151 -10.73 -10.66 -3.26
C THR A 151 -10.10 -12.04 -3.25
N ILE A 152 -10.09 -12.74 -4.39
CA ILE A 152 -9.46 -14.06 -4.50
C ILE A 152 -7.94 -13.95 -4.33
N ALA A 153 -7.30 -12.95 -4.96
CA ALA A 153 -5.87 -12.69 -4.80
C ALA A 153 -5.51 -12.34 -3.34
N GLY A 154 -6.36 -11.55 -2.67
CA GLY A 154 -6.23 -11.23 -1.25
C GLY A 154 -6.37 -12.47 -0.36
N ALA A 155 -7.34 -13.34 -0.65
CA ALA A 155 -7.51 -14.62 0.07
C ALA A 155 -6.30 -15.54 -0.11
N ILE A 156 -5.76 -15.66 -1.33
CA ILE A 156 -4.52 -16.40 -1.62
C ILE A 156 -3.37 -15.86 -0.78
N SER A 157 -3.20 -14.53 -0.77
CA SER A 157 -2.13 -13.86 -0.03
C SER A 157 -2.28 -14.05 1.49
N TYR A 158 -3.51 -14.01 2.00
CA TYR A 158 -3.80 -14.24 3.41
C TYR A 158 -3.54 -15.70 3.82
N ILE A 159 -3.97 -16.67 3.02
CA ILE A 159 -3.71 -18.09 3.28
C ILE A 159 -2.21 -18.39 3.24
N ALA A 160 -1.49 -17.83 2.26
CA ALA A 160 -0.03 -17.87 2.20
C ALA A 160 0.61 -17.27 3.46
N TYR A 161 0.15 -16.09 3.89
CA TYR A 161 0.63 -15.43 5.10
C TYR A 161 0.37 -16.27 6.36
N MET A 162 -0.82 -16.88 6.51
CA MET A 162 -1.11 -17.79 7.61
C MET A 162 -0.21 -19.04 7.58
N GLY A 163 0.04 -19.59 6.38
CA GLY A 163 0.97 -20.69 6.17
C GLY A 163 2.38 -20.38 6.69
N ARG A 164 2.85 -19.12 6.54
CA ARG A 164 4.12 -18.67 7.10
C ARG A 164 4.22 -18.87 8.61
N TRP A 165 3.15 -18.60 9.37
CA TRP A 165 3.15 -18.83 10.83
C TRP A 165 3.20 -20.32 11.16
N GLY A 166 2.60 -21.15 10.32
CA GLY A 166 2.71 -22.60 10.39
C GLY A 166 4.15 -23.11 10.32
N LEU A 167 5.02 -22.49 9.51
CA LEU A 167 6.44 -22.84 9.42
C LEU A 167 7.21 -22.57 10.73
N TRP A 168 6.77 -21.57 11.52
CA TRP A 168 7.42 -21.20 12.79
C TRP A 168 6.88 -21.97 13.99
N LEU A 169 5.60 -22.38 13.95
CA LEU A 169 4.91 -23.15 14.99
C LEU A 169 4.93 -24.66 14.73
N GLY A 170 5.53 -25.10 13.62
CA GLY A 170 5.54 -26.48 13.18
C GLY A 170 6.44 -27.36 14.04
N ASP A 171 5.87 -28.42 14.60
CA ASP A 171 6.62 -29.52 15.23
C ASP A 171 7.60 -30.14 14.21
N GLY A 172 8.82 -30.46 14.64
CA GLY A 172 9.93 -30.96 13.81
C GLY A 172 9.70 -32.35 13.18
N ARG A 173 8.49 -32.90 13.33
CA ARG A 173 8.05 -34.19 12.78
C ARG A 173 7.38 -34.09 11.40
N ARG A 174 7.30 -32.89 10.81
CA ARG A 174 6.68 -32.69 9.49
C ARG A 174 7.68 -33.00 8.37
N SER A 175 7.17 -33.57 7.27
CA SER A 175 7.96 -33.84 6.07
C SER A 175 8.67 -32.58 5.55
N GLU A 176 9.99 -32.67 5.34
CA GLU A 176 10.82 -31.61 4.75
C GLU A 176 10.27 -31.15 3.39
N VAL A 177 9.71 -32.09 2.60
CA VAL A 177 9.08 -31.80 1.32
C VAL A 177 7.86 -30.90 1.49
N ASN A 178 7.02 -31.16 2.50
CA ASN A 178 5.81 -30.35 2.74
C ASN A 178 6.17 -28.94 3.24
N GLN A 179 7.25 -28.80 4.02
CA GLN A 179 7.77 -27.50 4.45
C GLN A 179 8.31 -26.69 3.26
N LEU A 180 9.07 -27.32 2.37
CA LEU A 180 9.57 -26.69 1.16
C LEU A 180 8.43 -26.25 0.23
N LEU A 181 7.44 -27.11 0.00
CA LEU A 181 6.26 -26.78 -0.81
C LEU A 181 5.49 -25.60 -0.23
N LEU A 182 5.31 -25.56 1.10
CA LEU A 182 4.65 -24.44 1.77
C LEU A 182 5.44 -23.14 1.63
N LEU A 183 6.77 -23.18 1.79
CA LEU A 183 7.63 -22.02 1.58
C LEU A 183 7.51 -21.47 0.16
N LEU A 184 7.52 -22.36 -0.85
CA LEU A 184 7.34 -21.97 -2.24
C LEU A 184 5.96 -21.34 -2.46
N ALA A 185 4.89 -21.92 -1.90
CA ALA A 185 3.54 -21.35 -2.01
C ALA A 185 3.44 -19.96 -1.35
N VAL A 186 4.08 -19.75 -0.20
CA VAL A 186 4.09 -18.47 0.53
C VAL A 186 4.71 -17.36 -0.32
N ILE A 187 5.78 -17.67 -1.06
CA ILE A 187 6.52 -16.70 -1.87
C ILE A 187 5.85 -16.50 -3.23
N PHE A 188 5.54 -17.59 -3.95
CA PHE A 188 5.15 -17.52 -5.34
C PHE A 188 3.65 -17.33 -5.55
N ALA A 189 2.78 -17.77 -4.64
CA ALA A 189 1.34 -17.64 -4.85
C ALA A 189 0.85 -16.18 -4.89
N PRO A 190 1.30 -15.26 -3.99
CA PRO A 190 0.94 -13.84 -4.10
C PRO A 190 1.43 -13.22 -5.41
N ILE A 191 2.64 -13.56 -5.85
CA ILE A 191 3.22 -13.08 -7.12
C ILE A 191 2.37 -13.57 -8.29
N ALA A 192 2.06 -14.87 -8.33
CA ALA A 192 1.24 -15.47 -9.38
C ALA A 192 -0.17 -14.85 -9.42
N ALA A 193 -0.82 -14.69 -8.27
CA ALA A 193 -2.15 -14.07 -8.18
C ALA A 193 -2.12 -12.62 -8.71
N THR A 194 -1.08 -11.87 -8.34
CA THR A 194 -0.89 -10.50 -8.80
C THR A 194 -0.64 -10.44 -10.31
N MET A 195 0.22 -11.31 -10.85
CA MET A 195 0.47 -11.40 -12.29
C MET A 195 -0.79 -11.73 -13.09
N ILE A 196 -1.59 -12.68 -12.59
CA ILE A 196 -2.88 -13.06 -13.19
C ILE A 196 -3.84 -11.86 -13.21
N GLN A 197 -3.92 -11.10 -12.11
CA GLN A 197 -4.75 -9.88 -12.02
C GLN A 197 -4.28 -8.79 -13.00
N LEU A 198 -2.97 -8.61 -13.13
CA LEU A 198 -2.37 -7.57 -13.97
C LEU A 198 -2.57 -7.82 -15.46
N ALA A 199 -2.50 -9.08 -15.89
CA ALA A 199 -2.60 -9.47 -17.30
C ALA A 199 -3.92 -9.00 -17.96
N ILE A 200 -5.00 -8.88 -17.21
CA ILE A 200 -6.33 -8.52 -17.73
C ILE A 200 -6.69 -7.06 -17.42
N SER A 201 -6.12 -6.46 -16.37
CA SER A 201 -6.38 -5.07 -15.99
C SER A 201 -5.99 -4.04 -17.07
N ARG A 202 -4.83 -4.20 -17.71
CA ARG A 202 -4.30 -3.18 -18.64
C ARG A 202 -5.10 -3.02 -19.92
N GLU A 203 -5.66 -4.12 -20.45
CA GLU A 203 -6.46 -4.07 -21.67
C GLU A 203 -7.78 -3.33 -21.43
N ARG A 204 -8.38 -3.52 -20.25
CA ARG A 204 -9.61 -2.84 -19.84
C ARG A 204 -9.45 -1.34 -19.69
N GLU A 205 -8.30 -0.89 -19.21
CA GLU A 205 -7.99 0.54 -19.16
C GLU A 205 -7.99 1.16 -20.56
N TYR A 206 -7.46 0.44 -21.56
CA TYR A 206 -7.50 0.91 -22.95
C TYR A 206 -8.91 0.86 -23.55
N GLU A 207 -9.71 -0.17 -23.24
CA GLU A 207 -11.13 -0.24 -23.65
C GLU A 207 -11.95 0.87 -22.99
N ALA A 208 -11.63 1.23 -21.74
CA ALA A 208 -12.27 2.31 -21.02
C ALA A 208 -11.87 3.69 -21.58
N ASP A 209 -10.61 3.89 -21.94
CA ASP A 209 -10.14 5.09 -22.66
C ASP A 209 -10.87 5.28 -24.00
N GLU A 210 -10.98 4.20 -24.77
CA GLU A 210 -11.69 4.20 -26.05
C GLU A 210 -13.19 4.44 -25.85
N GLY A 211 -13.81 3.76 -24.88
CA GLY A 211 -15.20 3.98 -24.51
C GLY A 211 -15.48 5.42 -24.09
N SER A 212 -14.59 6.03 -23.29
CA SER A 212 -14.70 7.44 -22.92
C SER A 212 -14.62 8.35 -24.14
N ALA A 213 -13.64 8.15 -25.02
CA ALA A 213 -13.51 8.91 -26.26
C ALA A 213 -14.76 8.78 -27.14
N MET A 214 -15.36 7.59 -27.23
CA MET A 214 -16.57 7.36 -28.02
C MET A 214 -17.82 8.00 -27.41
N ILE A 215 -17.96 7.99 -26.08
CA ILE A 215 -19.08 8.58 -25.35
C ILE A 215 -18.97 10.11 -25.40
N THR A 216 -17.85 10.65 -24.91
CA THR A 216 -17.66 12.09 -24.70
C THR A 216 -17.29 12.84 -25.97
N LYS A 217 -16.71 12.16 -26.96
CA LYS A 217 -16.03 12.77 -28.11
C LYS A 217 -14.85 13.66 -27.69
N LYS A 218 -14.22 13.39 -26.52
CA LYS A 218 -13.13 14.20 -25.95
C LYS A 218 -11.85 13.39 -25.64
N PRO A 219 -11.24 12.73 -26.64
CA PRO A 219 -10.03 11.94 -26.43
C PRO A 219 -8.82 12.78 -25.96
N ILE A 220 -8.63 14.02 -26.44
CA ILE A 220 -7.49 14.85 -26.03
C ILE A 220 -7.69 15.41 -24.62
N SER A 221 -8.92 15.73 -24.23
CA SER A 221 -9.24 16.13 -22.86
C SER A 221 -8.96 15.01 -21.87
N LEU A 222 -9.25 13.75 -22.21
CA LEU A 222 -8.84 12.61 -21.37
C LEU A 222 -7.32 12.51 -21.26
N ALA A 223 -6.59 12.68 -22.37
CA ALA A 223 -5.13 12.67 -22.35
C ALA A 223 -4.57 13.79 -21.46
N ASN A 224 -5.10 15.01 -21.56
CA ASN A 224 -4.72 16.15 -20.72
C ASN A 224 -5.03 15.90 -19.24
N ALA A 225 -6.20 15.30 -18.93
CA ALA A 225 -6.55 14.90 -17.59
C ALA A 225 -5.51 13.93 -16.99
N LEU A 226 -5.13 12.89 -17.75
CA LEU A 226 -4.11 11.93 -17.32
C LEU A 226 -2.76 12.61 -17.04
N ILE A 227 -2.34 13.56 -17.88
CA ILE A 227 -1.11 14.34 -17.68
C ILE A 227 -1.18 15.13 -16.36
N LYS A 228 -2.30 15.81 -16.11
CA LYS A 228 -2.50 16.62 -14.90
C LYS A 228 -2.55 15.76 -13.64
N ILE A 229 -3.31 14.67 -13.67
CA ILE A 229 -3.40 13.71 -12.56
C ILE A 229 -2.01 13.16 -12.25
N GLU A 230 -1.26 12.72 -13.26
CA GLU A 230 0.10 12.21 -13.05
C GLU A 230 1.04 13.25 -12.45
N ARG A 231 1.00 14.50 -12.93
CA ARG A 231 1.78 15.60 -12.35
C ARG A 231 1.43 15.84 -10.89
N ALA A 232 0.14 15.83 -10.54
CA ALA A 232 -0.32 16.03 -9.17
C ALA A 232 0.12 14.88 -8.24
N VAL A 233 -0.03 13.62 -8.70
CA VAL A 233 0.44 12.43 -7.97
C VAL A 233 1.95 12.48 -7.75
N ARG A 234 2.73 12.85 -8.77
CA ARG A 234 4.20 12.98 -8.64
C ARG A 234 4.62 14.06 -7.64
N ARG A 235 3.87 15.16 -7.54
CA ARG A 235 4.15 16.26 -6.60
C ARG A 235 3.75 15.92 -5.15
N ARG A 236 2.77 15.05 -4.96
CA ARG A 236 2.22 14.68 -3.64
C ARG A 236 1.97 13.16 -3.59
N PRO A 237 3.03 12.32 -3.60
CA PRO A 237 2.85 10.89 -3.40
C PRO A 237 2.18 10.65 -2.04
N MET A 238 1.12 9.86 -1.99
CA MET A 238 0.44 9.56 -0.73
C MET A 238 1.25 8.52 0.03
N VAL A 239 2.07 8.99 0.98
CA VAL A 239 2.91 8.13 1.82
C VAL A 239 2.07 7.30 2.82
N ASP A 240 0.88 7.77 3.19
CA ASP A 240 0.03 7.16 4.22
C ASP A 240 -1.24 6.45 3.70
N ALA A 241 -1.40 6.28 2.38
CA ALA A 241 -2.59 5.61 1.83
C ALA A 241 -2.49 4.09 1.99
N ASN A 242 -3.60 3.43 2.31
CA ASN A 242 -3.66 1.97 2.39
C ASN A 242 -3.38 1.36 0.99
N PRO A 243 -2.33 0.53 0.81
CA PRO A 243 -2.00 -0.09 -0.48
C PRO A 243 -3.16 -0.90 -1.10
N ALA A 244 -4.08 -1.41 -0.27
CA ALA A 244 -5.29 -2.09 -0.71
C ALA A 244 -6.23 -1.20 -1.54
N THR A 245 -6.07 0.13 -1.48
CA THR A 245 -6.84 1.09 -2.29
C THR A 245 -6.23 1.34 -3.67
N SER A 246 -5.02 0.85 -3.96
CA SER A 246 -4.31 1.10 -5.24
C SER A 246 -5.16 0.88 -6.49
N PRO A 247 -6.04 -0.14 -6.60
CA PRO A 247 -6.89 -0.33 -7.78
C PRO A 247 -7.98 0.73 -7.98
N LEU A 248 -8.23 1.58 -6.98
CA LEU A 248 -9.21 2.67 -7.04
C LEU A 248 -8.60 3.99 -7.55
N TRP A 249 -7.32 4.02 -7.92
CA TRP A 249 -6.63 5.23 -8.32
C TRP A 249 -6.29 5.22 -9.81
N ILE A 250 -6.77 6.23 -10.56
CA ILE A 250 -6.51 6.41 -12.00
C ILE A 250 -5.00 6.45 -12.29
N VAL A 251 -4.24 7.11 -11.43
CA VAL A 251 -2.77 7.07 -11.42
C VAL A 251 -2.34 6.56 -10.06
N ASN A 252 -1.55 5.49 -10.07
CA ASN A 252 -1.06 4.84 -8.85
C ASN A 252 -0.27 5.86 -7.97
N PRO A 253 -0.75 6.18 -6.75
CA PRO A 253 -0.11 7.14 -5.87
C PRO A 253 1.14 6.59 -5.17
N PHE A 254 1.40 5.29 -5.27
CA PHE A 254 2.53 4.56 -4.66
C PHE A 254 3.74 4.44 -5.60
N ARG A 255 3.87 5.33 -6.59
CA ARG A 255 4.93 5.28 -7.60
C ARG A 255 6.30 5.64 -7.01
N GLY A 256 7.12 4.61 -6.82
CA GLY A 256 8.54 4.74 -6.52
C GLY A 256 9.20 3.38 -6.42
N GLU A 257 9.50 2.75 -7.56
CA GLU A 257 10.52 1.69 -7.80
C GLU A 257 10.18 0.95 -9.11
N THR A 258 11.16 0.78 -10.00
CA THR A 258 11.01 0.20 -11.36
C THR A 258 10.40 -1.21 -11.37
N LEU A 259 10.48 -1.94 -10.25
CA LEU A 259 9.80 -3.24 -10.07
C LEU A 259 8.29 -3.09 -9.83
N MET A 260 7.83 -2.01 -9.18
CA MET A 260 6.40 -1.74 -8.98
C MET A 260 5.68 -1.31 -10.27
N GLU A 261 6.38 -0.87 -11.31
CA GLU A 261 5.78 -0.63 -12.64
C GLU A 261 5.26 -1.91 -13.29
N LEU A 262 5.94 -3.05 -13.06
CA LEU A 262 5.46 -4.36 -13.48
C LEU A 262 4.20 -4.76 -12.72
N PHE A 263 4.05 -4.29 -11.48
CA PHE A 263 2.89 -4.50 -10.62
C PHE A 263 1.82 -3.39 -10.66
N SER A 264 1.97 -2.42 -11.56
CA SER A 264 0.97 -1.36 -11.76
C SER A 264 -0.25 -1.93 -12.49
N THR A 265 -1.42 -1.83 -11.83
CA THR A 265 -2.74 -2.20 -12.38
C THR A 265 -3.13 -1.34 -13.58
N HIS A 266 -2.52 -0.16 -13.73
CA HIS A 266 -2.75 0.72 -14.88
C HIS A 266 -1.55 0.66 -15.85
N PRO A 267 -1.80 0.64 -17.17
CA PRO A 267 -0.74 0.73 -18.16
C PRO A 267 -0.02 2.08 -18.06
N PRO A 268 1.22 2.19 -18.59
CA PRO A 268 1.96 3.45 -18.59
C PRO A 268 1.14 4.60 -19.19
N THR A 269 1.08 5.73 -18.50
CA THR A 269 0.28 6.89 -18.90
C THR A 269 0.60 7.35 -20.32
N ARG A 270 1.90 7.34 -20.68
CA ARG A 270 2.37 7.63 -22.04
C ARG A 270 1.65 6.82 -23.12
N LYS A 271 1.52 5.51 -22.91
CA LYS A 271 0.86 4.62 -23.89
C LYS A 271 -0.63 4.93 -24.03
N ARG A 272 -1.29 5.28 -22.92
CA ARG A 272 -2.69 5.73 -22.93
C ARG A 272 -2.83 7.04 -23.73
N ILE A 273 -1.96 8.03 -23.47
CA ILE A 273 -1.93 9.30 -24.21
C ILE A 273 -1.70 9.05 -25.71
N GLU A 274 -0.73 8.22 -26.08
CA GLU A 274 -0.45 7.89 -27.48
C GLU A 274 -1.65 7.25 -28.19
N ARG A 275 -2.37 6.33 -27.51
CA ARG A 275 -3.59 5.70 -28.03
C ARG A 275 -4.74 6.70 -28.15
N LEU A 276 -4.96 7.55 -27.15
CA LEU A 276 -5.99 8.60 -27.20
C LEU A 276 -5.73 9.60 -28.34
N ARG A 277 -4.47 9.98 -28.58
CA ARG A 277 -4.11 10.80 -29.75
C ARG A 277 -4.41 10.10 -31.07
N LYS A 278 -4.19 8.79 -31.14
CA LYS A 278 -4.54 8.00 -32.34
C LYS A 278 -6.05 8.00 -32.56
N ILE A 279 -6.83 7.74 -31.50
CA ILE A 279 -8.29 7.79 -31.53
C ILE A 279 -8.79 9.17 -31.97
N ALA A 280 -8.23 10.26 -31.44
CA ALA A 280 -8.57 11.63 -31.84
C ALA A 280 -8.38 11.87 -33.35
N ARG A 281 -7.25 11.40 -33.91
CA ARG A 281 -6.97 11.50 -35.35
C ARG A 281 -7.95 10.67 -36.17
N GLU A 282 -8.25 9.45 -35.75
CA GLU A 282 -9.18 8.55 -36.45
C GLU A 282 -10.62 9.08 -36.41
N MET A 283 -11.01 9.73 -35.32
CA MET A 283 -12.31 10.39 -35.17
C MET A 283 -12.38 11.74 -35.91
N GLY A 284 -11.24 12.31 -36.33
CA GLY A 284 -11.18 13.66 -36.90
C GLY A 284 -11.54 14.76 -35.89
N VAL A 285 -11.32 14.52 -34.59
CA VAL A 285 -11.69 15.44 -33.50
C VAL A 285 -10.46 16.15 -32.96
N ASN A 286 -10.62 17.46 -32.70
CA ASN A 286 -9.65 18.29 -31.98
C ASN A 286 -10.36 19.00 -30.83
N ASP A 287 -10.61 18.27 -29.74
CA ASP A 287 -11.41 18.75 -28.61
C ASP A 287 -10.64 19.70 -27.68
N ALA A 288 -9.30 19.67 -27.68
CA ALA A 288 -8.45 20.56 -26.91
C ALA A 288 -7.02 20.60 -27.47
N PRO A 289 -6.22 21.64 -27.20
CA PRO A 289 -4.78 21.57 -27.43
C PRO A 289 -4.14 20.56 -26.47
N LEU A 290 -3.34 19.64 -27.01
CA LEU A 290 -2.65 18.63 -26.19
C LEU A 290 -1.55 19.31 -25.36
N LEU A 291 -1.55 19.07 -24.06
CA LEU A 291 -0.50 19.51 -23.15
C LEU A 291 0.81 18.78 -23.46
N GLU A 292 1.93 19.48 -23.31
CA GLU A 292 3.23 18.85 -23.39
C GLU A 292 3.35 17.77 -22.31
N TYR A 293 3.59 16.53 -22.71
CA TYR A 293 3.87 15.42 -21.81
C TYR A 293 5.37 15.21 -21.76
N THR A 294 5.98 15.59 -20.65
CA THR A 294 7.36 15.27 -20.34
C THR A 294 7.37 14.04 -19.44
N GLU A 295 7.99 12.95 -19.91
CA GLU A 295 8.53 11.93 -18.99
C GLU A 295 9.75 12.54 -18.33
N GLU A 296 9.56 13.54 -17.46
CA GLU A 296 10.66 13.89 -16.57
C GLU A 296 10.94 12.61 -15.78
N PRO A 297 12.18 12.07 -15.81
CA PRO A 297 12.57 11.12 -14.79
C PRO A 297 12.27 11.82 -13.48
N ILE A 298 11.73 11.10 -12.50
CA ILE A 298 11.56 11.64 -11.17
C ILE A 298 12.96 12.11 -10.75
N LYS A 299 13.24 13.41 -10.86
CA LYS A 299 14.31 14.05 -10.11
C LYS A 299 13.79 14.17 -8.69
N THR A 300 13.52 13.03 -8.07
CA THR A 300 13.97 12.88 -6.70
C THR A 300 15.43 13.27 -6.78
N ARG A 301 15.87 14.11 -5.86
CA ARG A 301 17.29 14.19 -5.55
C ARG A 301 17.66 12.78 -5.08
N VAL A 302 17.94 11.89 -6.04
CA VAL A 302 18.53 10.59 -5.81
C VAL A 302 19.98 10.95 -5.56
N GLU A 303 20.31 11.27 -4.31
CA GLU A 303 21.55 10.72 -3.80
C GLU A 303 21.49 9.24 -4.14
N ARG A 304 22.46 8.73 -4.90
CA ARG A 304 22.50 7.33 -5.35
C ARG A 304 22.06 6.41 -4.21
N VAL A 305 20.82 5.95 -4.26
CA VAL A 305 20.38 4.82 -3.47
C VAL A 305 20.60 3.62 -4.38
N GLU A 306 21.64 2.86 -4.08
CA GLU A 306 21.89 1.57 -4.72
C GLU A 306 20.62 0.72 -4.60
N THR A 307 20.05 0.38 -5.75
CA THR A 307 18.95 -0.59 -5.86
C THR A 307 19.44 -1.95 -5.39
N GLY A 308 19.10 -2.27 -4.16
CA GLY A 308 19.09 -3.63 -3.65
C GLY A 308 18.04 -3.69 -2.56
N THR A 309 17.06 -4.57 -2.69
CA THR A 309 16.47 -5.18 -1.49
C THR A 309 17.59 -5.97 -0.82
N SER A 310 18.44 -5.26 -0.09
CA SER A 310 19.38 -5.88 0.80
C SER A 310 18.65 -6.01 2.12
N ILE A 311 18.24 -7.23 2.48
CA ILE A 311 18.21 -7.58 3.89
C ILE A 311 19.68 -7.66 4.28
N ARG A 312 20.30 -6.51 4.51
CA ARG A 312 21.55 -6.48 5.25
C ARG A 312 21.16 -6.69 6.71
N VAL A 313 21.17 -7.95 7.12
CA VAL A 313 21.59 -8.23 8.48
C VAL A 313 23.00 -7.70 8.54
N HIS A 314 23.17 -6.45 8.96
CA HIS A 314 24.43 -6.06 9.52
C HIS A 314 24.51 -6.88 10.82
N PRO A 315 25.37 -7.92 10.93
CA PRO A 315 26.09 -7.96 12.19
C PRO A 315 26.69 -6.56 12.26
N TYR A 316 26.40 -5.78 13.30
CA TYR A 316 27.11 -4.53 13.51
C TYR A 316 28.58 -4.92 13.42
N ALA A 317 29.18 -4.67 12.25
CA ALA A 317 30.54 -4.99 11.95
C ALA A 317 31.26 -4.21 13.02
N GLN A 318 31.94 -4.96 13.89
CA GLN A 318 32.81 -4.48 14.95
C GLN A 318 32.94 -2.96 14.85
N LEU A 319 32.27 -2.23 15.74
CA LEU A 319 32.68 -0.86 16.04
C LEU A 319 34.12 -0.98 16.58
N ARG A 320 35.08 -1.15 15.67
CA ARG A 320 36.39 -0.56 15.78
C ARG A 320 36.08 0.94 15.76
N ALA A 321 36.38 1.68 16.81
CA ALA A 321 37.47 1.45 17.73
C ALA A 321 37.16 2.10 19.08
N VAL A 322 38.07 1.79 20.01
CA VAL A 322 38.36 2.55 21.21
C VAL A 322 37.21 2.48 22.25
N ALA A 323 37.23 1.64 23.30
CA ALA A 323 38.36 1.38 24.19
C ALA A 323 39.30 2.59 24.33
N THR A 324 38.79 3.82 24.28
CA THR A 324 39.48 4.95 24.91
C THR A 324 38.86 5.04 26.28
N LEU A 325 39.65 4.61 27.25
CA LEU A 325 39.61 5.04 28.63
C LEU A 325 38.81 6.35 28.79
N ASN A 326 37.76 6.32 29.58
CA ASN A 326 37.45 7.44 30.45
C ASN A 326 36.95 6.90 31.78
N SER A 327 37.90 6.75 32.70
CA SER A 327 37.73 6.72 34.14
C SER A 327 37.19 8.05 34.70
N GLY A 328 36.35 8.78 33.94
CA GLY A 328 35.98 10.17 34.20
C GLY A 328 34.52 10.56 33.94
N LEU A 329 33.62 9.62 33.61
CA LEU A 329 32.18 9.93 33.52
C LEU A 329 31.61 10.21 34.92
N VAL A 330 31.14 11.43 35.15
CA VAL A 330 30.47 11.86 36.38
C VAL A 330 28.95 11.87 36.15
N LEU A 331 28.14 11.63 37.18
CA LEU A 331 26.67 11.56 37.04
C LEU A 331 26.03 12.85 36.49
N LYS A 332 26.76 13.98 36.53
CA LYS A 332 26.35 15.26 35.94
C LYS A 332 26.43 15.30 34.41
N ASP A 333 27.11 14.34 33.79
CA ASP A 333 27.31 14.28 32.33
C ASP A 333 26.10 13.67 31.59
N PHE A 334 25.02 13.37 32.31
CA PHE A 334 23.80 12.77 31.76
C PHE A 334 22.64 13.74 31.84
N ASP A 335 21.99 13.96 30.69
CA ASP A 335 20.73 14.67 30.62
C ASP A 335 19.58 13.84 31.22
N GLU A 336 18.42 14.47 31.44
CA GLU A 336 17.27 13.84 32.08
C GLU A 336 16.77 12.60 31.30
N VAL A 337 16.85 12.64 29.97
CA VAL A 337 16.42 11.57 29.07
C VAL A 337 17.38 10.38 29.14
N GLU A 338 18.68 10.63 29.10
CA GLU A 338 19.74 9.62 29.21
C GLU A 338 19.65 8.88 30.56
N ARG A 339 19.42 9.61 31.65
CA ARG A 339 19.21 9.00 32.97
C ARG A 339 17.97 8.12 32.99
N ALA A 340 16.85 8.61 32.46
CA ALA A 340 15.60 7.88 32.43
C ALA A 340 15.69 6.60 31.58
N ILE A 341 16.39 6.64 30.44
CA ILE A 341 16.65 5.46 29.60
C ILE A 341 17.52 4.44 30.34
N LEU A 342 18.62 4.86 30.96
CA LEU A 342 19.52 3.98 31.72
C LEU A 342 18.79 3.30 32.88
N VAL A 343 18.00 4.05 33.66
CA VAL A 343 17.20 3.50 34.77
C VAL A 343 16.12 2.55 34.26
N SER A 344 15.47 2.87 33.14
CA SER A 344 14.48 2.00 32.49
C SER A 344 15.10 0.65 32.09
N LEU A 345 16.27 0.66 31.46
CA LEU A 345 17.00 -0.56 31.08
C LEU A 345 17.49 -1.35 32.29
N TYR A 346 17.87 -0.67 33.38
CA TYR A 346 18.30 -1.34 34.62
C TYR A 346 17.15 -2.06 35.31
N ARG A 347 15.96 -1.45 35.36
CA ARG A 347 14.76 -2.01 36.01
C ARG A 347 14.01 -3.02 35.14
N GLY A 348 13.87 -2.72 33.85
CA GLY A 348 13.07 -3.48 32.89
C GLY A 348 13.84 -4.51 32.07
N GLY A 349 15.17 -4.51 32.12
CA GLY A 349 16.01 -5.34 31.27
C GLY A 349 16.08 -4.82 29.83
N ASP A 350 16.55 -5.67 28.93
CA ASP A 350 16.71 -5.33 27.52
C ASP A 350 15.33 -5.02 26.89
N MET A 351 15.23 -3.93 26.12
CA MET A 351 13.96 -3.49 25.54
C MET A 351 14.10 -2.95 24.12
N SER A 352 12.99 -2.93 23.38
CA SER A 352 12.96 -2.33 22.06
C SER A 352 13.00 -0.80 22.15
N HIS A 353 13.78 -0.14 21.27
CA HIS A 353 13.79 1.32 21.21
C HIS A 353 12.38 1.91 21.02
N SER A 354 11.50 1.19 20.30
CA SER A 354 10.13 1.64 19.99
C SER A 354 9.20 1.62 21.21
N ALA A 355 9.59 0.91 22.27
CA ALA A 355 8.87 0.88 23.54
C ALA A 355 9.29 2.02 24.48
N LEU A 356 10.49 2.57 24.32
CA LEU A 356 11.05 3.59 25.21
C LEU A 356 10.17 4.85 25.33
N PRO A 357 9.60 5.44 24.25
CA PRO A 357 8.72 6.59 24.38
C PRO A 357 7.57 6.36 25.37
N LYS A 358 6.94 5.17 25.33
CA LYS A 358 5.85 4.81 26.25
C LYS A 358 6.33 4.55 27.66
N VAL A 359 7.50 3.92 27.82
CA VAL A 359 8.09 3.63 29.14
C VAL A 359 8.52 4.92 29.84
N LEU A 360 9.13 5.85 29.10
CA LEU A 360 9.56 7.16 29.59
C LEU A 360 8.36 8.02 29.99
N ALA A 361 7.31 8.07 29.16
CA ALA A 361 6.07 8.77 29.49
C ALA A 361 5.42 8.21 30.77
N LYS A 362 5.35 6.87 30.89
CA LYS A 362 4.69 6.21 32.03
C LYS A 362 5.49 6.31 33.33
N SER A 363 6.81 6.17 33.27
CA SER A 363 7.66 5.99 34.47
C SER A 363 8.32 7.29 34.93
N PHE A 364 8.43 8.28 34.05
CA PHE A 364 9.14 9.54 34.29
C PHE A 364 8.36 10.78 33.82
N GLY A 365 7.19 10.64 33.17
CA GLY A 365 6.44 11.79 32.63
C GLY A 365 7.07 12.45 31.40
N ILE A 366 8.10 11.83 30.82
CA ILE A 366 8.87 12.38 29.70
C ILE A 366 8.22 11.96 28.38
N HIS A 367 7.70 12.94 27.63
CA HIS A 367 7.07 12.73 26.32
C HIS A 367 8.06 13.06 25.20
N LEU A 368 8.53 12.03 24.49
CA LEU A 368 9.47 12.18 23.39
C LEU A 368 8.93 11.48 22.13
N SER A 369 9.26 12.05 20.97
CA SER A 369 9.16 11.38 19.68
C SER A 369 10.17 10.23 19.59
N LEU A 370 9.94 9.32 18.64
CA LEU A 370 10.85 8.19 18.40
C LEU A 370 12.26 8.66 18.02
N ARG A 371 12.36 9.74 17.23
CA ARG A 371 13.61 10.34 16.79
C ARG A 371 14.44 10.90 17.95
N GLU A 372 13.80 11.59 18.90
CA GLU A 372 14.49 12.12 20.08
C GLU A 372 15.04 11.01 20.98
N VAL A 373 14.32 9.87 21.04
CA VAL A 373 14.79 8.67 21.75
C VAL A 373 15.99 8.05 21.03
N GLU A 374 15.98 7.97 19.70
CA GLU A 374 17.12 7.48 18.91
C GLU A 374 18.36 8.35 19.07
N GLU A 375 18.22 9.68 19.05
CA GLU A 375 19.33 10.60 19.30
C GLU A 375 19.93 10.42 20.72
N ALA A 376 19.10 10.11 21.73
CA ALA A 376 19.59 9.82 23.08
C ALA A 376 20.29 8.45 23.17
N ILE A 377 19.80 7.45 22.44
CA ILE A 377 20.45 6.13 22.31
C ILE A 377 21.84 6.28 21.70
N ASP A 378 21.98 7.08 20.64
CA ASP A 378 23.28 7.29 19.99
C ASP A 378 24.30 7.92 20.93
N ARG A 379 23.89 8.92 21.73
CA ARG A 379 24.76 9.51 22.76
C ARG A 379 25.17 8.49 23.83
N LEU A 380 24.24 7.68 24.33
CA LEU A 380 24.53 6.63 25.31
C LEU A 380 25.43 5.51 24.75
N SER A 381 25.25 5.19 23.47
CA SER A 381 26.06 4.21 22.73
C SER A 381 27.48 4.72 22.54
N ALA A 382 27.65 5.99 22.14
CA ALA A 382 28.94 6.65 22.03
C ALA A 382 29.68 6.75 23.38
N LYS A 383 28.94 6.88 24.49
CA LYS A 383 29.48 6.82 25.86
C LYS A 383 29.80 5.37 26.33
N GLY A 384 29.54 4.35 25.51
CA GLY A 384 29.80 2.94 25.81
C GLY A 384 28.88 2.32 26.88
N LEU A 385 27.72 2.94 27.15
CA LEU A 385 26.84 2.55 28.26
C LEU A 385 25.75 1.54 27.84
N ILE A 386 25.40 1.52 26.56
CA ILE A 386 24.40 0.60 26.04
C ILE A 386 24.99 -0.25 24.92
N SER A 387 24.49 -1.48 24.81
CA SER A 387 24.78 -2.42 23.73
C SER A 387 23.52 -2.62 22.89
N LEU A 388 23.65 -2.53 21.57
CA LEU A 388 22.60 -2.87 20.63
C LEU A 388 22.72 -4.36 20.26
N ARG A 389 21.76 -5.18 20.69
CA ARG A 389 21.85 -6.65 20.58
C ARG A 389 21.22 -7.24 19.34
N SER A 390 20.16 -6.62 18.84
CA SER A 390 19.49 -7.04 17.63
C SER A 390 18.98 -5.80 16.94
N VAL A 391 19.65 -5.41 15.87
CA VAL A 391 19.26 -4.31 14.99
C VAL A 391 18.73 -4.95 13.73
N PHE A 392 17.42 -4.87 13.56
CA PHE A 392 16.77 -5.21 12.30
C PHE A 392 16.41 -3.89 11.62
N THR A 393 17.22 -3.49 10.66
CA THR A 393 16.92 -2.34 9.81
C THR A 393 16.39 -2.87 8.49
N ALA A 394 15.09 -2.71 8.28
CA ALA A 394 14.46 -2.99 7.01
C ALA A 394 14.17 -1.67 6.29
N TYR A 395 14.82 -1.48 5.16
CA TYR A 395 14.43 -0.43 4.24
C TYR A 395 13.25 -0.96 3.44
N ILE A 396 12.05 -0.51 3.78
CA ILE A 396 10.82 -0.88 3.11
C ILE A 396 10.30 0.39 2.43
N PHE A 397 10.38 0.43 1.10
CA PHE A 397 9.92 1.56 0.28
C PHE A 397 10.56 2.90 0.69
N GLY A 398 11.89 2.91 0.83
CA GLY A 398 12.65 4.12 1.19
C GLY A 398 12.44 4.62 2.63
N THR A 399 11.61 3.94 3.42
CA THR A 399 11.45 4.20 4.85
C THR A 399 12.30 3.22 5.63
N GLU A 400 13.15 3.74 6.51
CA GLU A 400 13.99 2.95 7.38
C GLU A 400 13.15 2.44 8.57
N TYR A 401 12.82 1.15 8.54
CA TYR A 401 12.21 0.46 9.69
C TYR A 401 13.32 -0.19 10.50
N THR A 402 13.88 0.59 11.40
CA THR A 402 14.85 0.07 12.36
C THR A 402 14.10 -0.48 13.57
N ARG A 403 14.44 -1.68 14.00
CA ARG A 403 13.98 -2.29 15.25
C ARG A 403 15.21 -2.72 16.02
N MET A 404 15.53 -1.97 17.07
CA MET A 404 16.70 -2.22 17.91
C MET A 404 16.26 -2.75 19.25
N THR A 405 16.94 -3.79 19.74
CA THR A 405 16.91 -4.18 21.15
C THR A 405 18.14 -3.61 21.84
N ILE A 406 17.90 -2.80 22.86
CA ILE A 406 18.92 -2.09 23.63
C ILE A 406 19.08 -2.81 24.97
N GLY A 407 20.32 -3.04 25.37
CA GLY A 407 20.68 -3.54 26.69
C GLY A 407 21.81 -2.71 27.31
N LEU A 408 22.06 -2.89 28.61
CA LEU A 408 23.18 -2.22 29.29
C LEU A 408 24.49 -2.97 29.11
N THR A 409 25.58 -2.25 28.85
CA THR A 409 26.95 -2.79 29.00
C THR A 409 27.27 -2.96 30.50
N PRO A 410 28.35 -3.67 30.87
CA PRO A 410 28.79 -3.72 32.28
C PRO A 410 28.99 -2.33 32.90
N LEU A 411 29.56 -1.39 32.13
CA LEU A 411 29.74 0.00 32.55
C LEU A 411 28.39 0.72 32.71
N GLY A 412 27.51 0.64 31.71
CA GLY A 412 26.17 1.23 31.80
C GLY A 412 25.34 0.66 32.94
N ARG A 413 25.47 -0.64 33.25
CA ARG A 413 24.81 -1.26 34.39
C ARG A 413 25.31 -0.72 35.72
N SER A 414 26.61 -0.43 35.84
CA SER A 414 27.19 0.21 37.03
C SER A 414 26.66 1.64 37.22
N ILE A 415 26.62 2.45 36.14
CA ILE A 415 26.11 3.83 36.19
C ILE A 415 24.60 3.86 36.43
N ALA A 416 23.83 3.04 35.71
CA ALA A 416 22.39 2.95 35.86
C ALA A 416 21.98 2.49 37.27
N ARG A 417 22.78 1.63 37.92
CA ARG A 417 22.59 1.26 39.33
C ARG A 417 22.74 2.46 40.26
N LYS A 418 23.74 3.33 40.03
CA LYS A 418 23.93 4.56 40.82
C LYS A 418 22.76 5.53 40.63
N LEU A 419 22.36 5.77 39.38
CA LEU A 419 21.19 6.62 39.04
C LEU A 419 19.86 6.06 39.58
N ALA A 420 19.68 4.74 39.55
CA ALA A 420 18.50 4.08 40.11
C ALA A 420 18.46 4.11 41.64
N GLY A 421 19.62 4.29 42.29
CA GLY A 421 19.77 4.51 43.73
C GLY A 421 19.55 5.97 44.14
N GLU A 422 19.95 6.93 43.31
CA GLU A 422 19.68 8.38 43.53
C GLU A 422 18.21 8.75 43.32
N THR A 423 17.45 7.97 42.55
CA THR A 423 16.00 8.18 42.35
C THR A 423 15.13 7.67 43.53
N ARG A 424 15.74 7.36 44.67
CA ARG A 424 15.06 7.18 45.97
C ARG A 424 15.62 8.21 46.99
N GLY A 425 15.04 9.41 46.95
CA GLY A 425 15.16 10.53 47.88
C GLY A 425 14.63 11.76 47.14
N ASP A 426 13.51 12.41 47.48
CA ASP A 426 13.16 13.06 48.75
C ASP A 426 14.31 13.32 49.72
#